data_AF-A0A8H4XKI1-F1
#
_entry.id   AF-A0A8H4XKI1-F1
#
_cell.length_a   1.000
_cell.length_b   1.000
_cell.length_c   1.000
_cell.angle_alpha   90.00
_cell.angle_beta   90.00
_cell.angle_gamma   90.00
#
_symmetry.space_group_name_H-M   'P 1'
#
loop_
_entity.id
_entity.type
_entity.pdbx_description
1 polymer ?
#
loop_
_entity_poly.entity_id
_entity_poly.type
_entity_poly.pdbx_seq_one_letter_code
_entity_poly.pdbx_strand_id
1 'polypeptide(L)'
;MFPALSLFAFALLFLVAPAQNIGGNLTVAFFDASQEEACEANDTSRGLVLTTDSVPTSFTCFNVSDIFSQSNNVGFRNGSMAITVDGEILEPNGVHWLLQNGGDFSSESNYSRVWYEQASLGSLNQAGEDAPWVFYIYAFDDCDQIGDDINVDSDQYPWYETSCLTQQGGQCQTLPYSIKSFGINKAENYNRNHDGCAAWAFMGAVIPAPKATLEVREIETPQPGPQELLVKNEVIALQPVDAKIAKLANLPMDYPAIIGYSYAGTVVKVGDQVTGFDVGDRVVSAKTAGATENKYSAFQRYAVASARTTTKLPSNIALDTAASLVGNLATLPALFNATLKLATPDLENLAQPNGKKILIYGGTSSVGSLSVQYLTQAGYDVVTTTSPQHEAFVARLGASKVIDHRQSFDTVVKELVAAGTYDIVVDTISSMETVRLNGEVLAAQGGGQIYTLQPPFGPETLPSGVTRAFESWSLLLGKEENAQLLEWTFSTYFRQALAQDILIPVSLRKIPGGLAGLDGALSLLMKGVSNEKLVLDPWE
;
A
#
# COMPACT_ATOMS: atom_id res chain seq x y z
N MET A 1 62.28 36.43 -58.53
CA MET A 1 61.18 35.55 -58.98
C MET A 1 60.23 35.37 -57.78
N PHE A 2 59.04 35.95 -57.84
CA PHE A 2 57.90 35.61 -56.94
C PHE A 2 57.27 34.26 -57.38
N PRO A 3 56.36 33.61 -56.63
CA PRO A 3 56.18 33.53 -55.16
C PRO A 3 55.93 32.07 -54.66
N ALA A 4 55.91 31.84 -53.35
CA ALA A 4 54.93 30.94 -52.71
C ALA A 4 54.86 31.20 -51.19
N LEU A 5 53.72 31.74 -50.75
CA LEU A 5 53.31 31.79 -49.35
C LEU A 5 53.04 30.37 -48.84
N SER A 6 53.43 30.07 -47.60
CA SER A 6 52.68 29.12 -46.77
C SER A 6 52.73 29.58 -45.31
N LEU A 7 51.59 30.05 -44.83
CA LEU A 7 51.30 30.27 -43.41
C LEU A 7 51.12 28.90 -42.75
N PHE A 8 51.97 28.56 -41.77
CA PHE A 8 51.64 27.54 -40.79
C PHE A 8 50.87 28.20 -39.65
N ALA A 9 49.55 28.05 -39.66
CA ALA A 9 48.71 28.38 -38.53
C ALA A 9 48.81 27.27 -37.48
N PHE A 10 49.13 27.65 -36.24
CA PHE A 10 48.98 26.82 -35.05
C PHE A 10 47.49 26.45 -34.89
N ALA A 11 47.14 25.20 -35.15
CA ALA A 11 45.85 24.66 -34.75
C ALA A 11 45.94 24.34 -33.24
N LEU A 12 45.28 25.16 -32.42
CA LEU A 12 44.96 24.82 -31.04
C LEU A 12 44.09 23.55 -31.07
N LEU A 13 44.62 22.44 -30.54
CA LEU A 13 43.78 21.34 -30.07
C LEU A 13 42.93 21.88 -28.93
N PHE A 14 41.65 22.12 -29.18
CA PHE A 14 40.67 22.13 -28.10
C PHE A 14 40.46 20.68 -27.67
N LEU A 15 41.05 20.34 -26.51
CA LEU A 15 40.65 19.19 -25.71
C LEU A 15 39.18 19.41 -25.33
N VAL A 16 38.27 18.74 -26.04
CA VAL A 16 36.92 18.49 -25.56
C VAL A 16 37.07 17.70 -24.27
N ALA A 17 36.62 18.27 -23.15
CA ALA A 17 36.55 17.52 -21.90
C ALA A 17 35.73 16.25 -22.15
N PRO A 18 36.17 15.07 -21.71
CA PRO A 18 35.35 13.87 -21.84
C PRO A 18 34.09 14.10 -21.03
N ALA A 19 32.92 13.80 -21.62
CA ALA A 19 31.70 13.60 -20.86
C ALA A 19 32.05 12.72 -19.65
N GLN A 20 31.73 13.19 -18.44
CA GLN A 20 31.93 12.38 -17.25
C GLN A 20 31.15 11.08 -17.46
N ASN A 21 31.87 9.96 -17.40
CA ASN A 21 31.32 8.62 -17.53
C ASN A 21 30.51 8.32 -16.26
N ILE A 22 29.28 8.83 -16.21
CA ILE A 22 28.34 8.67 -15.09
C ILE A 22 27.33 7.59 -15.47
N GLY A 23 27.66 6.34 -15.15
CA GLY A 23 26.72 5.23 -14.85
C GLY A 23 25.67 4.83 -15.90
N GLY A 24 25.81 3.63 -16.47
CA GLY A 24 24.71 2.92 -17.16
C GLY A 24 24.41 3.40 -18.58
N ASN A 25 23.55 2.67 -19.30
CA ASN A 25 22.87 3.15 -20.51
C ASN A 25 21.36 3.11 -20.20
N LEU A 26 20.60 4.09 -20.68
CA LEU A 26 19.14 3.97 -20.80
C LEU A 26 18.84 3.33 -22.15
N THR A 27 18.18 2.18 -22.14
CA THR A 27 17.62 1.55 -23.35
C THR A 27 16.12 1.46 -23.23
N VAL A 28 15.40 1.85 -24.27
CA VAL A 28 13.93 1.78 -24.34
C VAL A 28 13.54 1.12 -25.66
N ALA A 29 12.52 0.25 -25.63
CA ALA A 29 12.00 -0.43 -26.80
C ALA A 29 10.47 -0.35 -26.83
N PHE A 30 9.90 0.07 -27.96
CA PHE A 30 8.46 0.19 -28.16
C PHE A 30 7.96 -0.94 -29.04
N PHE A 31 6.89 -1.61 -28.62
CA PHE A 31 6.33 -2.77 -29.29
C PHE A 31 4.89 -2.51 -29.69
N ASP A 32 4.52 -2.99 -30.87
CA ASP A 32 3.12 -3.07 -31.26
C ASP A 32 2.37 -4.02 -30.32
N ALA A 33 1.10 -3.73 -30.03
CA ALA A 33 0.27 -4.51 -29.13
C ALA A 33 0.24 -6.02 -29.47
N SER A 34 0.41 -6.39 -30.75
CA SER A 34 0.50 -7.77 -31.24
C SER A 34 1.80 -8.51 -30.90
N GLN A 35 2.80 -7.81 -30.36
CA GLN A 35 4.14 -8.34 -30.05
C GLN A 35 4.35 -8.58 -28.55
N GLU A 36 3.27 -8.84 -27.80
CA GLU A 36 3.25 -9.14 -26.36
C GLU A 36 4.39 -10.08 -25.91
N GLU A 37 4.45 -11.27 -26.52
CA GLU A 37 5.38 -12.33 -26.13
C GLU A 37 6.85 -11.89 -26.25
N ALA A 38 7.18 -11.01 -27.21
CA ALA A 38 8.55 -10.53 -27.40
C ALA A 38 8.96 -9.56 -26.28
N CYS A 39 8.05 -8.65 -25.91
CA CYS A 39 8.29 -7.70 -24.82
C CYS A 39 8.43 -8.43 -23.48
N GLU A 40 7.55 -9.39 -23.17
CA GLU A 40 7.61 -10.18 -21.93
C GLU A 40 8.83 -11.10 -21.84
N ALA A 41 9.33 -11.59 -22.99
CA ALA A 41 10.54 -12.40 -23.06
C ALA A 41 11.85 -11.58 -22.96
N ASN A 42 11.76 -10.26 -22.79
CA ASN A 42 12.88 -9.32 -22.85
C ASN A 42 13.66 -9.41 -24.18
N ASP A 43 12.96 -9.75 -25.28
CA ASP A 43 13.53 -9.80 -26.62
C ASP A 43 13.29 -8.48 -27.35
N THR A 44 14.27 -7.57 -27.25
CA THR A 44 14.22 -6.25 -27.90
C THR A 44 14.42 -6.31 -29.42
N SER A 45 14.74 -7.47 -30.00
CA SER A 45 15.07 -7.58 -31.43
C SER A 45 13.91 -7.21 -32.35
N ARG A 46 12.67 -7.20 -31.83
CA ARG A 46 11.44 -6.88 -32.57
C ARG A 46 10.83 -5.52 -32.24
N GLY A 47 11.35 -4.84 -31.22
CA GLY A 47 10.86 -3.52 -30.80
C GLY A 47 11.60 -2.39 -31.51
N LEU A 48 11.00 -1.20 -31.53
CA LEU A 48 11.68 0.03 -31.93
C LEU A 48 12.57 0.50 -30.79
N VAL A 49 13.89 0.37 -30.93
CA VAL A 49 14.82 0.54 -29.81
C VAL A 49 15.55 1.87 -29.89
N LEU A 50 15.64 2.59 -28.77
CA LEU A 50 16.53 3.72 -28.55
C LEU A 50 17.45 3.43 -27.36
N THR A 51 18.75 3.63 -27.55
CA THR A 51 19.75 3.61 -26.47
C THR A 51 20.43 4.96 -26.34
N THR A 52 20.67 5.41 -25.11
CA THR A 52 21.44 6.62 -24.80
C THR A 52 22.34 6.42 -23.57
N ASP A 53 23.51 7.04 -23.61
CA ASP A 53 24.45 7.22 -22.49
C ASP A 53 24.49 8.69 -22.01
N SER A 54 23.71 9.56 -22.65
CA SER A 54 23.74 11.00 -22.40
C SER A 54 22.63 11.37 -21.43
N VAL A 55 23.01 11.94 -20.27
CA VAL A 55 22.07 12.46 -19.28
C VAL A 55 21.86 13.94 -19.56
N PRO A 56 20.68 14.37 -20.06
CA PRO A 56 20.44 15.76 -20.36
C PRO A 56 20.26 16.54 -19.06
N THR A 57 20.73 17.78 -18.99
CA THR A 57 20.59 18.64 -17.81
C THR A 57 19.22 19.34 -17.73
N SER A 58 18.40 19.25 -18.78
CA SER A 58 16.99 19.63 -18.79
C SER A 58 16.16 18.57 -19.51
N PHE A 59 14.83 18.67 -19.37
CA PHE A 59 13.90 17.78 -20.05
C PHE A 59 14.14 17.74 -21.57
N THR A 60 14.18 16.55 -22.14
CA THR A 60 14.29 16.33 -23.59
C THR A 60 13.14 15.43 -24.03
N CYS A 61 12.24 15.98 -24.84
CA CYS A 61 11.08 15.27 -25.36
C CYS A 61 11.38 14.59 -26.70
N PHE A 62 10.72 13.48 -27.03
CA PHE A 62 10.78 12.79 -28.31
C PHE A 62 9.39 12.32 -28.76
N ASN A 63 8.98 12.67 -29.99
CA ASN A 63 7.87 12.00 -30.65
C ASN A 63 8.36 10.68 -31.25
N VAL A 64 7.61 9.59 -31.01
CA VAL A 64 7.94 8.26 -31.52
C VAL A 64 7.95 8.27 -33.05
N SER A 65 6.96 8.95 -33.65
CA SER A 65 6.86 9.14 -35.10
C SER A 65 8.07 9.87 -35.68
N ASP A 66 8.49 10.96 -35.05
CA ASP A 66 9.59 11.78 -35.55
C ASP A 66 10.95 11.09 -35.42
N ILE A 67 11.19 10.34 -34.34
CA ILE A 67 12.50 9.72 -34.11
C ILE A 67 12.67 8.42 -34.90
N PHE A 68 11.65 7.56 -34.97
CA PHE A 68 11.78 6.26 -35.63
C PHE A 68 11.51 6.31 -37.13
N SER A 69 10.94 7.39 -37.67
CA SER A 69 10.84 7.58 -39.12
C SER A 69 12.12 8.08 -39.79
N GLN A 70 13.18 8.36 -39.03
CA GLN A 70 14.43 8.90 -39.56
C GLN A 70 15.28 7.82 -40.25
N SER A 71 16.06 8.23 -41.26
CA SER A 71 16.99 7.34 -41.97
C SER A 71 18.32 7.12 -41.22
N ASN A 72 18.63 7.96 -40.24
CA ASN A 72 19.86 7.88 -39.46
C ASN A 72 19.62 7.10 -38.18
N ASN A 73 20.50 6.14 -37.89
CA ASN A 73 20.43 5.34 -36.66
C ASN A 73 21.19 6.00 -35.49
N VAL A 74 21.84 7.14 -35.69
CA VAL A 74 22.51 7.91 -34.63
C VAL A 74 22.18 9.38 -34.76
N GLY A 75 22.08 10.08 -33.64
CA GLY A 75 21.83 11.51 -33.66
C GLY A 75 21.91 12.16 -32.29
N PHE A 76 21.48 13.42 -32.25
CA PHE A 76 21.45 14.24 -31.05
C PHE A 76 20.18 15.08 -31.04
N ARG A 77 19.55 15.23 -29.87
CA ARG A 77 18.41 16.12 -29.66
C ARG A 77 18.71 17.09 -28.52
N ASN A 78 18.58 18.38 -28.79
CA ASN A 78 18.74 19.43 -27.78
C ASN A 78 17.65 19.30 -26.69
N GLY A 79 18.03 19.59 -25.45
CA GLY A 79 17.09 19.74 -24.34
C GLY A 79 16.22 21.00 -24.50
N SER A 80 15.10 21.04 -23.79
CA SER A 80 14.10 22.12 -23.85
C SER A 80 14.61 23.51 -23.41
N MET A 81 15.77 23.59 -22.75
CA MET A 81 16.38 24.85 -22.32
C MET A 81 17.88 24.90 -22.66
N ALA A 82 18.33 26.03 -23.21
CA ALA A 82 19.74 26.35 -23.32
C ALA A 82 20.28 26.73 -21.93
N ILE A 83 21.32 26.04 -21.46
CA ILE A 83 21.91 26.29 -20.14
C ILE A 83 23.11 27.20 -20.31
N THR A 84 23.16 28.25 -19.50
CA THR A 84 24.26 29.21 -19.48
C THR A 84 25.02 29.10 -18.17
N VAL A 85 26.33 28.89 -18.21
CA VAL A 85 27.21 28.96 -17.04
C VAL A 85 28.22 30.08 -17.28
N ASP A 86 28.33 31.01 -16.34
CA ASP A 86 29.19 32.20 -16.43
C ASP A 86 29.02 33.04 -17.72
N GLY A 87 27.82 33.01 -18.31
CA GLY A 87 27.49 33.77 -19.53
C GLY A 87 27.80 33.04 -20.84
N GLU A 88 28.33 31.82 -20.82
CA GLU A 88 28.51 30.97 -21.99
C GLU A 88 27.43 29.88 -22.06
N ILE A 89 26.84 29.69 -23.25
CA ILE A 89 25.89 28.59 -23.50
C ILE A 89 26.70 27.29 -23.48
N LEU A 90 26.39 26.40 -22.53
CA LEU A 90 26.94 25.05 -22.48
C LEU A 90 26.29 24.23 -23.59
N GLU A 91 26.96 24.18 -24.74
CA GLU A 91 26.60 23.28 -25.81
C GLU A 91 27.38 21.95 -25.71
N PRO A 92 26.72 20.79 -25.86
CA PRO A 92 25.28 20.63 -26.06
C PRO A 92 24.58 19.93 -24.87
N ASN A 93 23.63 20.64 -24.24
CA ASN A 93 22.63 20.06 -23.32
C ASN A 93 21.57 19.30 -24.14
N GLY A 94 21.49 17.98 -23.97
CA GLY A 94 20.56 17.14 -24.71
C GLY A 94 20.90 15.66 -24.65
N VAL A 95 20.36 14.89 -25.58
CA VAL A 95 20.46 13.43 -25.60
C VAL A 95 21.06 12.95 -26.92
N HIS A 96 22.22 12.30 -26.87
CA HIS A 96 22.70 11.47 -27.97
C HIS A 96 21.92 10.15 -27.98
N TRP A 97 21.56 9.68 -29.15
CA TRP A 97 20.79 8.44 -29.28
C TRP A 97 21.34 7.52 -30.36
N LEU A 98 21.12 6.23 -30.16
CA LEU A 98 21.33 5.14 -31.12
C LEU A 98 20.00 4.41 -31.31
N LEU A 99 19.53 4.26 -32.55
CA LEU A 99 18.31 3.54 -32.90
C LEU A 99 18.59 2.15 -33.46
N GLN A 100 17.68 1.23 -33.18
CA GLN A 100 17.57 -0.06 -33.86
C GLN A 100 16.12 -0.26 -34.30
N ASN A 101 15.94 -0.95 -35.43
CA ASN A 101 14.63 -1.26 -36.02
C ASN A 101 13.76 -0.05 -36.36
N GLY A 102 14.30 1.17 -36.47
CA GLY A 102 13.52 2.36 -36.84
C GLY A 102 12.78 2.20 -38.18
N GLY A 103 13.39 1.49 -39.15
CA GLY A 103 12.75 1.19 -40.44
C GLY A 103 11.48 0.33 -40.35
N ASP A 104 11.20 -0.29 -39.21
CA ASP A 104 9.99 -1.08 -38.96
C ASP A 104 8.86 -0.23 -38.36
N PHE A 105 9.07 1.08 -38.16
CA PHE A 105 8.05 1.99 -37.67
C PHE A 105 6.87 2.09 -38.65
N SER A 106 5.66 1.96 -38.11
CA SER A 106 4.40 2.12 -38.83
C SER A 106 3.49 3.08 -38.07
N SER A 107 3.00 4.13 -38.74
CA SER A 107 2.05 5.08 -38.13
C SER A 107 0.71 4.44 -37.74
N GLU A 108 0.37 3.30 -38.35
CA GLU A 108 -0.86 2.54 -38.09
C GLU A 108 -0.73 1.53 -36.94
N SER A 109 0.49 1.32 -36.43
CA SER A 109 0.73 0.37 -35.36
C SER A 109 0.31 0.92 -34.00
N ASN A 110 -0.22 0.04 -33.15
CA ASN A 110 -0.59 0.39 -31.78
C ASN A 110 0.59 0.10 -30.85
N TYR A 111 1.54 1.03 -30.77
CA TYR A 111 2.67 0.93 -29.84
C TYR A 111 2.23 1.15 -28.39
N SER A 112 1.59 0.18 -27.77
CA SER A 112 1.08 0.28 -26.39
C SER A 112 1.92 -0.49 -25.37
N ARG A 113 3.05 -1.08 -25.81
CA ARG A 113 3.96 -1.84 -24.96
C ARG A 113 5.33 -1.20 -24.98
N VAL A 114 5.92 -1.07 -23.80
CA VAL A 114 7.22 -0.44 -23.61
C VAL A 114 8.08 -1.34 -22.75
N TRP A 115 9.27 -1.64 -23.24
CA TRP A 115 10.32 -2.23 -22.46
C TRP A 115 11.38 -1.16 -22.18
N TYR A 116 11.96 -1.17 -20.99
CA TYR A 116 13.08 -0.29 -20.69
C TYR A 116 14.07 -0.95 -19.74
N GLU A 117 15.32 -0.51 -19.85
CA GLU A 117 16.42 -0.90 -18.99
C GLU A 117 17.24 0.33 -18.60
N GLN A 118 17.41 0.51 -17.30
CA GLN A 118 18.31 1.47 -16.67
C GLN A 118 19.29 0.67 -15.81
N ALA A 119 20.25 0.00 -16.45
CA ALA A 119 21.17 -0.90 -15.75
C ALA A 119 22.48 -0.19 -15.38
N SER A 120 22.99 -0.45 -14.17
CA SER A 120 24.32 0.01 -13.76
C SER A 120 25.43 -0.77 -14.48
N LEU A 121 26.34 -0.06 -15.13
CA LEU A 121 27.60 -0.64 -15.65
C LEU A 121 28.61 -0.80 -14.50
N GLY A 122 28.38 -1.77 -13.60
CA GLY A 122 29.29 -2.07 -12.49
C GLY A 122 28.63 -2.74 -11.28
N SER A 123 29.44 -3.43 -10.46
CA SER A 123 29.01 -4.35 -9.40
C SER A 123 28.59 -3.72 -8.05
N LEU A 124 28.08 -2.48 -8.04
CA LEU A 124 27.78 -1.78 -6.78
C LEU A 124 26.32 -1.35 -6.60
N ASN A 125 25.57 -1.10 -7.67
CA ASN A 125 24.20 -0.57 -7.56
C ASN A 125 23.17 -1.64 -7.89
N GLN A 126 22.11 -1.74 -7.07
CA GLN A 126 21.03 -2.72 -7.20
C GLN A 126 19.80 -2.11 -7.90
N ALA A 127 18.95 -2.98 -8.45
CA ALA A 127 17.65 -2.55 -8.97
C ALA A 127 16.85 -1.84 -7.87
N GLY A 128 16.14 -0.77 -8.22
CA GLY A 128 15.42 0.07 -7.27
C GLY A 128 16.26 1.16 -6.59
N GLU A 129 17.55 1.27 -6.91
CA GLU A 129 18.35 2.45 -6.55
C GLU A 129 18.18 3.58 -7.59
N ASP A 130 18.65 4.77 -7.23
CA ASP A 130 18.64 5.95 -8.09
C ASP A 130 19.36 5.69 -9.43
N ALA A 131 18.60 5.77 -10.54
CA ALA A 131 19.17 5.88 -11.87
C ALA A 131 19.54 7.35 -12.16
N PRO A 132 20.44 7.62 -13.13
CA PRO A 132 20.76 8.99 -13.50
C PRO A 132 19.73 9.62 -14.45
N TRP A 133 18.84 8.82 -15.06
CA TRP A 133 17.74 9.30 -15.89
C TRP A 133 16.39 9.18 -15.18
N VAL A 134 15.49 10.11 -15.49
CA VAL A 134 14.05 9.86 -15.41
C VAL A 134 13.54 9.64 -16.83
N PHE A 135 12.82 8.54 -17.02
CA PHE A 135 12.15 8.22 -18.27
C PHE A 135 10.65 8.43 -18.10
N TYR A 136 10.05 9.13 -19.06
CA TYR A 136 8.64 9.53 -19.07
C TYR A 136 7.95 9.01 -20.33
N ILE A 137 6.66 8.64 -20.23
CA ILE A 137 5.86 8.18 -21.36
C ILE A 137 4.56 8.98 -21.46
N TYR A 138 4.16 9.29 -22.69
CA TYR A 138 3.01 10.13 -22.99
C TYR A 138 2.11 9.51 -24.05
N ALA A 139 0.81 9.71 -23.86
CA ALA A 139 -0.23 9.31 -24.80
C ALA A 139 -0.40 10.28 -25.98
N PHE A 140 0.21 11.47 -25.91
CA PHE A 140 0.11 12.53 -26.91
C PHE A 140 1.50 12.89 -27.45
N ASP A 141 1.53 13.55 -28.60
CA ASP A 141 2.77 14.09 -29.17
C ASP A 141 3.32 15.24 -28.29
N ASP A 142 4.54 15.65 -28.57
CA ASP A 142 5.27 16.78 -27.96
C ASP A 142 5.44 16.71 -26.44
N CYS A 143 5.30 15.50 -25.87
CA CYS A 143 5.27 15.26 -24.43
C CYS A 143 4.20 16.10 -23.74
N ASP A 144 3.10 16.35 -24.46
CA ASP A 144 1.95 17.03 -23.91
C ASP A 144 1.29 16.17 -22.85
N GLN A 145 0.99 16.82 -21.74
CA GLN A 145 0.17 16.26 -20.68
C GLN A 145 -1.30 16.59 -20.95
N ILE A 146 -2.20 15.83 -20.32
CA ILE A 146 -3.57 16.31 -20.09
C ILE A 146 -3.45 17.53 -19.16
N GLY A 147 -3.32 18.72 -19.75
CA GLY A 147 -3.37 19.99 -19.02
C GLY A 147 -4.81 20.29 -18.60
N ASP A 148 -4.97 21.22 -17.66
CA ASP A 148 -6.28 21.70 -17.16
C ASP A 148 -7.26 22.18 -18.28
N ASP A 149 -6.76 22.39 -19.51
CA ASP A 149 -7.52 22.82 -20.68
C ASP A 149 -8.03 21.67 -21.57
N ILE A 150 -7.63 20.41 -21.32
CA ILE A 150 -8.06 19.25 -22.10
C ILE A 150 -9.03 18.41 -21.26
N ASN A 151 -10.29 18.39 -21.67
CA ASN A 151 -11.39 17.69 -20.99
C ASN A 151 -11.33 16.17 -21.28
N VAL A 152 -10.20 15.53 -20.94
CA VAL A 152 -9.92 14.13 -21.20
C VAL A 152 -9.75 13.39 -19.87
N ASP A 153 -10.38 12.22 -19.80
CA ASP A 153 -10.41 11.36 -18.63
C ASP A 153 -9.00 10.83 -18.30
N SER A 154 -8.47 11.19 -17.12
CA SER A 154 -7.16 10.73 -16.65
C SER A 154 -7.08 9.20 -16.56
N ASP A 155 -8.22 8.53 -16.44
CA ASP A 155 -8.30 7.07 -16.29
C ASP A 155 -8.00 6.36 -17.62
N GLN A 156 -8.20 7.03 -18.77
CA GLN A 156 -7.86 6.50 -20.10
C GLN A 156 -6.37 6.63 -20.44
N TYR A 157 -5.65 7.53 -19.75
CA TYR A 157 -4.28 7.90 -20.06
C TYR A 157 -3.42 7.95 -18.79
N PRO A 158 -3.24 6.82 -18.09
CA PRO A 158 -2.41 6.77 -16.89
C PRO A 158 -0.98 7.22 -17.19
N TRP A 159 -0.46 8.05 -16.29
CA TRP A 159 0.92 8.51 -16.35
C TRP A 159 1.88 7.35 -16.09
N TYR A 160 2.98 7.29 -16.85
CA TYR A 160 4.06 6.33 -16.62
C TYR A 160 5.41 7.04 -16.63
N GLU A 161 6.13 6.95 -15.52
CA GLU A 161 7.51 7.43 -15.41
C GLU A 161 8.32 6.60 -14.44
N THR A 162 9.65 6.66 -14.57
CA THR A 162 10.57 5.96 -13.66
C THR A 162 11.93 6.61 -13.59
N SER A 163 12.49 6.69 -12.40
CA SER A 163 13.88 7.14 -12.14
C SER A 163 14.73 6.07 -11.44
N CYS A 164 14.29 4.82 -11.49
CA CYS A 164 14.92 3.70 -10.79
C CYS A 164 15.80 2.85 -11.72
N LEU A 165 16.92 2.35 -11.20
CA LEU A 165 17.70 1.31 -11.86
C LEU A 165 16.86 0.04 -11.99
N THR A 166 16.96 -0.63 -13.14
CA THR A 166 16.25 -1.89 -13.40
C THR A 166 17.13 -3.09 -13.08
N GLN A 167 16.52 -4.27 -12.95
CA GLN A 167 17.28 -5.52 -13.03
C GLN A 167 17.91 -5.66 -14.43
N GLN A 168 18.99 -6.44 -14.51
CA GLN A 168 19.61 -6.77 -15.78
C GLN A 168 18.62 -7.54 -16.67
N GLY A 169 18.44 -7.10 -17.92
CA GLY A 169 17.42 -7.62 -18.83
C GLY A 169 16.15 -6.77 -18.92
N GLY A 170 16.10 -5.62 -18.23
CA GLY A 170 15.01 -4.65 -18.30
C GLY A 170 13.65 -5.17 -17.84
N GLN A 171 12.60 -4.39 -18.13
CA GLN A 171 11.22 -4.74 -17.80
C GLN A 171 10.23 -4.23 -18.83
N CYS A 172 9.26 -5.07 -19.18
CA CYS A 172 8.16 -4.75 -20.09
C CYS A 172 6.93 -4.23 -19.32
N GLN A 173 6.20 -3.29 -19.91
CA GLN A 173 4.96 -2.70 -19.39
C GLN A 173 3.94 -2.56 -20.52
N THR A 174 2.65 -2.57 -20.16
CA THR A 174 1.54 -2.50 -21.12
C THR A 174 0.60 -1.36 -20.76
N LEU A 175 0.52 -0.37 -21.63
CA LEU A 175 -0.29 0.83 -21.43
C LEU A 175 -1.65 0.70 -22.13
N PRO A 176 -2.71 1.33 -21.63
CA PRO A 176 -4.04 1.29 -22.25
C PRO A 176 -4.17 2.20 -23.48
N TYR A 177 -3.10 2.88 -23.87
CA TYR A 177 -3.02 3.78 -25.02
C TYR A 177 -1.78 3.52 -25.86
N SER A 178 -1.82 3.96 -27.12
CA SER A 178 -0.65 4.01 -27.99
C SER A 178 0.27 5.14 -27.54
N ILE A 179 1.55 4.81 -27.31
CA ILE A 179 2.60 5.76 -26.95
C ILE A 179 2.88 6.67 -28.15
N LYS A 180 2.80 7.98 -27.93
CA LYS A 180 3.04 8.99 -28.98
C LYS A 180 4.34 9.74 -28.77
N SER A 181 4.69 10.02 -27.52
CA SER A 181 5.97 10.62 -27.18
C SER A 181 6.52 10.10 -25.86
N PHE A 182 7.81 10.36 -25.63
CA PHE A 182 8.52 10.02 -24.40
C PHE A 182 9.53 11.11 -24.05
N GLY A 183 9.85 11.21 -22.76
CA GLY A 183 10.77 12.20 -22.23
C GLY A 183 11.96 11.58 -21.53
N ILE A 184 13.10 12.26 -21.55
CA ILE A 184 14.30 11.90 -20.80
C ILE A 184 14.79 13.15 -20.06
N ASN A 185 15.09 13.00 -18.77
CA ASN A 185 15.63 14.09 -17.93
C ASN A 185 16.67 13.57 -16.93
N LYS A 186 17.44 14.47 -16.31
CA LYS A 186 18.32 14.14 -15.19
C LYS A 186 17.51 13.83 -13.94
N ALA A 187 17.76 12.67 -13.33
CA ALA A 187 17.05 12.21 -12.15
C ALA A 187 17.38 12.95 -10.84
N GLU A 188 18.55 13.57 -10.71
CA GLU A 188 19.02 14.12 -9.43
C GLU A 188 18.00 15.02 -8.71
N ASN A 189 17.38 15.98 -9.42
CA ASN A 189 16.37 16.86 -8.83
C ASN A 189 15.05 16.14 -8.61
N TYR A 190 14.68 15.25 -9.53
CA TYR A 190 13.47 14.44 -9.44
C TYR A 190 13.54 13.52 -8.21
N ASN A 191 14.61 12.74 -8.05
CA ASN A 191 14.83 11.85 -6.90
C ASN A 191 14.83 12.64 -5.59
N ARG A 192 15.49 13.80 -5.55
CA ARG A 192 15.51 14.68 -4.36
C ARG A 192 14.11 15.12 -3.92
N ASN A 193 13.22 15.38 -4.88
CA ASN A 193 11.85 15.78 -4.59
C ASN A 193 10.94 14.60 -4.24
N HIS A 194 11.41 13.36 -4.42
CA HIS A 194 10.67 12.12 -4.20
C HIS A 194 11.34 11.18 -3.19
N ASP A 195 12.30 11.68 -2.40
CA ASP A 195 13.09 10.94 -1.40
C ASP A 195 13.86 9.71 -1.97
N GLY A 196 14.25 9.77 -3.24
CA GLY A 196 14.97 8.71 -3.97
C GLY A 196 14.31 8.34 -5.28
N CYS A 197 14.69 7.21 -5.85
CA CYS A 197 14.08 6.66 -7.06
C CYS A 197 12.55 6.49 -6.90
N ALA A 198 11.79 6.77 -7.96
CA ALA A 198 10.34 6.57 -7.99
C ALA A 198 9.87 6.07 -9.36
N ALA A 199 8.91 5.14 -9.37
CA ALA A 199 8.25 4.62 -10.57
C ALA A 199 6.72 4.72 -10.44
N TRP A 200 6.07 5.36 -11.42
CA TRP A 200 4.63 5.62 -11.42
C TRP A 200 3.90 4.66 -12.37
N ALA A 201 3.92 3.36 -12.07
CA ALA A 201 2.91 2.43 -12.54
C ALA A 201 1.96 2.14 -11.37
N PHE A 202 0.67 2.41 -11.53
CA PHE A 202 -0.33 2.13 -10.50
C PHE A 202 -0.58 0.63 -10.47
N MET A 203 -0.04 -0.04 -9.45
CA MET A 203 -0.15 -1.49 -9.31
C MET A 203 -1.20 -1.85 -8.27
N GLY A 204 -2.01 -2.83 -8.62
CA GLY A 204 -3.02 -3.44 -7.78
C GLY A 204 -2.83 -4.95 -7.74
N ALA A 205 -3.17 -5.52 -6.60
CA ALA A 205 -3.21 -6.95 -6.39
C ALA A 205 -4.67 -7.42 -6.53
N VAL A 206 -4.95 -8.07 -7.65
CA VAL A 206 -6.31 -8.35 -8.13
C VAL A 206 -6.64 -9.83 -8.02
N ILE A 207 -7.84 -10.13 -7.50
CA ILE A 207 -8.42 -11.47 -7.53
C ILE A 207 -9.31 -11.55 -8.78
N PRO A 208 -8.98 -12.37 -9.80
CA PRO A 208 -9.71 -12.36 -11.06
C PRO A 208 -11.06 -13.10 -11.01
N ALA A 209 -11.22 -14.05 -10.10
CA ALA A 209 -12.43 -14.84 -9.91
C ALA A 209 -12.51 -15.40 -8.47
N PRO A 210 -13.69 -15.88 -8.01
CA PRO A 210 -13.81 -16.45 -6.66
C PRO A 210 -12.76 -17.51 -6.37
N LYS A 211 -11.99 -17.31 -5.28
CA LYS A 211 -10.91 -18.20 -4.81
C LYS A 211 -9.71 -18.35 -5.76
N ALA A 212 -9.63 -17.54 -6.82
CA ALA A 212 -8.46 -17.51 -7.67
C ALA A 212 -7.23 -16.96 -6.93
N THR A 213 -6.06 -17.33 -7.42
CA THR A 213 -4.79 -16.73 -6.98
C THR A 213 -4.81 -15.25 -7.33
N LEU A 214 -4.24 -14.44 -6.44
CA LEU A 214 -4.11 -13.01 -6.66
C LEU A 214 -3.03 -12.72 -7.73
N GLU A 215 -3.32 -11.80 -8.63
CA GLU A 215 -2.45 -11.37 -9.73
C GLU A 215 -2.11 -9.89 -9.56
N VAL A 216 -0.82 -9.57 -9.65
CA VAL A 216 -0.36 -8.18 -9.64
C VAL A 216 -0.44 -7.65 -11.06
N ARG A 217 -1.18 -6.56 -11.24
CA ARG A 217 -1.34 -5.92 -12.56
C ARG A 217 -1.50 -4.41 -12.42
N GLU A 218 -1.35 -3.73 -13.55
CA GLU A 218 -1.69 -2.32 -13.66
C GLU A 218 -3.19 -2.11 -13.42
N ILE A 219 -3.52 -1.02 -12.73
CA ILE A 219 -4.89 -0.62 -12.42
C ILE A 219 -5.06 0.90 -12.64
N GLU A 220 -6.29 1.33 -12.82
CA GLU A 220 -6.61 2.76 -12.85
C GLU A 220 -6.28 3.42 -11.50
N THR A 221 -5.81 4.67 -11.55
CA THR A 221 -5.60 5.44 -10.32
C THR A 221 -6.94 5.92 -9.82
N PRO A 222 -7.34 5.57 -8.61
CA PRO A 222 -8.64 6.00 -8.15
C PRO A 222 -8.63 7.51 -7.82
N GLN A 223 -9.67 8.21 -8.23
CA GLN A 223 -9.90 9.60 -7.84
C GLN A 223 -10.71 9.68 -6.54
N PRO A 224 -10.31 10.50 -5.56
CA PRO A 224 -11.10 10.71 -4.35
C PRO A 224 -12.32 11.57 -4.67
N GLY A 225 -13.46 11.24 -4.07
CA GLY A 225 -14.63 12.10 -4.03
C GLY A 225 -14.46 13.30 -3.07
N PRO A 226 -15.51 14.14 -2.93
CA PRO A 226 -15.48 15.38 -2.14
C PRO A 226 -15.02 15.23 -0.69
N GLN A 227 -15.36 14.12 -0.02
CA GLN A 227 -15.08 13.87 1.40
C GLN A 227 -13.98 12.81 1.60
N GLU A 228 -13.19 12.58 0.56
CA GLU A 228 -12.23 11.49 0.49
C GLU A 228 -10.81 12.00 0.27
N LEU A 229 -9.85 11.14 0.55
CA LEU A 229 -8.43 11.34 0.36
C LEU A 229 -7.93 10.29 -0.62
N LEU A 230 -6.93 10.64 -1.44
CA LEU A 230 -6.11 9.65 -2.12
C LEU A 230 -4.82 9.48 -1.32
N VAL A 231 -4.54 8.25 -0.91
CA VAL A 231 -3.37 7.92 -0.09
C VAL A 231 -2.42 7.06 -0.90
N LYS A 232 -1.15 7.46 -0.98
CA LYS A 232 -0.03 6.62 -1.41
C LYS A 232 0.27 5.65 -0.28
N ASN A 233 -0.08 4.39 -0.44
CA ASN A 233 0.11 3.36 0.58
C ASN A 233 1.59 3.05 0.70
N GLU A 234 2.17 3.21 1.88
CA GLU A 234 3.56 2.82 2.18
C GLU A 234 3.61 1.54 3.03
N VAL A 235 2.55 1.28 3.80
CA VAL A 235 2.38 0.03 4.53
C VAL A 235 0.95 -0.47 4.42
N ILE A 236 0.80 -1.75 4.11
CA ILE A 236 -0.47 -2.48 4.14
C ILE A 236 -0.40 -3.48 5.28
N ALA A 237 -1.42 -3.51 6.14
CA ALA A 237 -1.55 -4.50 7.20
C ALA A 237 -2.68 -5.48 6.90
N LEU A 238 -2.39 -6.78 6.94
CA LEU A 238 -3.36 -7.80 6.59
C LEU A 238 -4.24 -8.19 7.79
N GLN A 239 -5.48 -8.53 7.50
CA GLN A 239 -6.46 -9.05 8.47
C GLN A 239 -6.88 -10.48 8.12
N PRO A 240 -7.31 -11.28 9.12
CA PRO A 240 -7.90 -12.59 8.84
C PRO A 240 -9.12 -12.55 7.92
N VAL A 241 -9.86 -11.43 7.87
CA VAL A 241 -10.98 -11.26 6.94
C VAL A 241 -10.51 -11.21 5.49
N ASP A 242 -9.38 -10.56 5.20
CA ASP A 242 -8.81 -10.50 3.84
C ASP A 242 -8.51 -11.92 3.33
N ALA A 243 -7.89 -12.75 4.18
CA ALA A 243 -7.58 -14.13 3.85
C ALA A 243 -8.83 -14.97 3.59
N LYS A 244 -9.89 -14.76 4.38
CA LYS A 244 -11.18 -15.47 4.19
C LYS A 244 -11.89 -15.02 2.92
N ILE A 245 -11.90 -13.72 2.61
CA ILE A 245 -12.47 -13.21 1.36
C ILE A 245 -11.73 -13.84 0.18
N ALA A 246 -10.40 -13.77 0.17
CA ALA A 246 -9.59 -14.30 -0.93
C ALA A 246 -9.69 -15.82 -1.08
N LYS A 247 -9.56 -16.59 0.01
CA LYS A 247 -9.40 -18.05 -0.06
C LYS A 247 -10.70 -18.83 0.09
N LEU A 248 -11.73 -18.24 0.71
CA LEU A 248 -13.04 -18.89 0.93
C LEU A 248 -14.16 -18.29 0.09
N ALA A 249 -13.98 -17.10 -0.49
CA ALA A 249 -15.05 -16.35 -1.17
C ALA A 249 -16.32 -16.26 -0.30
N ASN A 250 -16.13 -15.98 1.00
CA ASN A 250 -17.19 -16.00 2.00
C ASN A 250 -18.04 -14.71 2.02
N LEU A 251 -17.70 -13.73 1.21
CA LEU A 251 -18.48 -12.51 0.99
C LEU A 251 -18.73 -12.34 -0.52
N PRO A 252 -19.92 -11.88 -0.93
CA PRO A 252 -20.18 -11.54 -2.32
C PRO A 252 -19.31 -10.36 -2.75
N MET A 253 -18.67 -10.49 -3.91
CA MET A 253 -17.78 -9.50 -4.49
C MET A 253 -17.97 -9.49 -6.01
N ASP A 254 -17.83 -8.31 -6.62
CA ASP A 254 -17.72 -8.18 -8.06
C ASP A 254 -16.27 -8.43 -8.47
N TYR A 255 -16.06 -9.34 -9.43
CA TYR A 255 -14.74 -9.70 -9.93
C TYR A 255 -14.50 -9.06 -11.29
N PRO A 256 -13.27 -8.59 -11.59
CA PRO A 256 -12.06 -8.66 -10.78
C PRO A 256 -12.10 -7.76 -9.52
N ALA A 257 -11.63 -8.29 -8.38
CA ALA A 257 -11.75 -7.65 -7.07
C ALA A 257 -10.37 -7.27 -6.48
N ILE A 258 -10.29 -6.10 -5.84
CA ILE A 258 -9.18 -5.70 -4.96
C ILE A 258 -9.71 -5.69 -3.53
N ILE A 259 -8.94 -6.25 -2.60
CA ILE A 259 -9.31 -6.35 -1.17
C ILE A 259 -8.25 -5.70 -0.27
N GLY A 260 -8.31 -5.92 1.04
CA GLY A 260 -7.41 -5.29 2.00
C GLY A 260 -8.10 -4.14 2.72
N TYR A 261 -7.88 -4.07 4.04
CA TYR A 261 -8.67 -3.21 4.92
C TYR A 261 -7.88 -2.12 5.63
N SER A 262 -6.57 -2.26 5.78
CA SER A 262 -5.78 -1.39 6.65
C SER A 262 -4.49 -0.98 5.97
N TYR A 263 -4.25 0.32 5.92
CA TYR A 263 -3.06 0.88 5.29
C TYR A 263 -2.63 2.18 5.96
N ALA A 264 -1.37 2.53 5.78
CA ALA A 264 -0.79 3.80 6.19
C ALA A 264 0.16 4.30 5.11
N GLY A 265 0.33 5.63 5.02
CA GLY A 265 1.15 6.25 4.00
C GLY A 265 0.91 7.76 3.93
N THR A 266 1.02 8.32 2.74
CA THR A 266 1.02 9.77 2.53
C THR A 266 -0.16 10.22 1.68
N VAL A 267 -0.85 11.29 2.08
CA VAL A 267 -1.94 11.90 1.30
C VAL A 267 -1.36 12.57 0.05
N VAL A 268 -1.87 12.20 -1.12
CA VAL A 268 -1.43 12.77 -2.42
C VAL A 268 -2.52 13.61 -3.10
N LYS A 269 -3.80 13.44 -2.69
CA LYS A 269 -4.91 14.28 -3.14
C LYS A 269 -5.99 14.36 -2.06
N VAL A 270 -6.66 15.51 -1.97
CA VAL A 270 -7.69 15.81 -0.97
C VAL A 270 -8.96 16.25 -1.68
N GLY A 271 -10.11 15.69 -1.31
CA GLY A 271 -11.42 16.13 -1.78
C GLY A 271 -11.77 17.53 -1.28
N ASP A 272 -12.58 18.26 -2.04
CA ASP A 272 -12.90 19.68 -1.81
C ASP A 272 -13.73 19.97 -0.53
N GLN A 273 -14.34 18.95 0.06
CA GLN A 273 -15.10 19.03 1.33
C GLN A 273 -14.35 18.44 2.52
N VAL A 274 -13.11 17.97 2.34
CA VAL A 274 -12.30 17.47 3.44
C VAL A 274 -11.70 18.65 4.22
N THR A 275 -11.71 18.53 5.55
CA THR A 275 -11.03 19.46 6.45
C THR A 275 -10.09 18.69 7.36
N GLY A 276 -8.99 19.33 7.79
CA GLY A 276 -8.03 18.75 8.74
C GLY A 276 -6.97 17.82 8.12
N PHE A 277 -6.96 17.68 6.79
CA PHE A 277 -5.95 16.93 6.03
C PHE A 277 -5.43 17.77 4.87
N ASP A 278 -4.12 17.69 4.64
CA ASP A 278 -3.40 18.35 3.56
C ASP A 278 -2.61 17.33 2.74
N VAL A 279 -2.31 17.66 1.48
CA VAL A 279 -1.35 16.87 0.68
C VAL A 279 0.01 16.86 1.39
N GLY A 280 0.65 15.68 1.44
CA GLY A 280 1.88 15.43 2.18
C GLY A 280 1.66 14.94 3.62
N ASP A 281 0.42 14.90 4.11
CA ASP A 281 0.13 14.38 5.43
C ASP A 281 0.39 12.87 5.53
N ARG A 282 1.10 12.45 6.58
CA ARG A 282 1.20 11.05 6.97
C ARG A 282 -0.08 10.62 7.65
N VAL A 283 -0.70 9.55 7.16
CA VAL A 283 -1.99 9.08 7.62
C VAL A 283 -2.02 7.56 7.77
N VAL A 284 -2.95 7.10 8.60
CA VAL A 284 -3.38 5.71 8.68
C VAL A 284 -4.88 5.65 8.43
N SER A 285 -5.34 4.66 7.69
CA SER A 285 -6.75 4.50 7.33
C SER A 285 -7.22 3.06 7.45
N ALA A 286 -8.47 2.91 7.86
CA ALA A 286 -9.23 1.70 7.64
C ALA A 286 -10.21 1.91 6.50
N LYS A 287 -10.31 0.91 5.62
CA LYS A 287 -11.37 0.83 4.60
C LYS A 287 -12.73 0.97 5.28
N THR A 288 -13.57 1.88 4.76
CA THR A 288 -14.95 2.03 5.23
C THR A 288 -15.70 0.71 5.05
N ALA A 289 -16.23 0.19 6.15
CA ALA A 289 -16.97 -1.06 6.13
C ALA A 289 -18.23 -0.94 5.25
N GLY A 290 -18.42 -1.89 4.34
CA GLY A 290 -19.52 -1.87 3.36
C GLY A 290 -19.18 -1.19 2.04
N ALA A 291 -18.04 -0.51 1.91
CA ALA A 291 -17.57 0.01 0.63
C ALA A 291 -17.10 -1.16 -0.27
N THR A 292 -17.75 -1.35 -1.41
CA THR A 292 -17.53 -2.51 -2.29
C THR A 292 -16.60 -2.22 -3.47
N GLU A 293 -16.47 -0.96 -3.90
CA GLU A 293 -15.61 -0.60 -5.03
C GLU A 293 -14.12 -0.89 -4.73
N ASN A 294 -13.38 -1.30 -5.76
CA ASN A 294 -11.95 -1.63 -5.67
C ASN A 294 -11.10 -0.47 -5.17
N LYS A 295 -11.45 0.77 -5.53
CA LYS A 295 -10.68 1.98 -5.15
C LYS A 295 -10.49 2.18 -3.65
N TYR A 296 -11.37 1.62 -2.81
CA TYR A 296 -11.29 1.77 -1.36
C TYR A 296 -10.44 0.71 -0.66
N SER A 297 -9.96 -0.29 -1.41
CA SER A 297 -9.27 -1.46 -0.88
C SER A 297 -7.75 -1.22 -0.74
N ALA A 298 -7.11 -1.88 0.22
CA ALA A 298 -5.72 -1.59 0.56
C ALA A 298 -4.67 -2.27 -0.34
N PHE A 299 -5.00 -3.38 -1.03
CA PHE A 299 -4.04 -4.19 -1.79
C PHE A 299 -3.70 -3.57 -3.15
N GLN A 300 -3.20 -2.35 -3.11
CA GLN A 300 -2.80 -1.51 -4.23
C GLN A 300 -1.91 -0.38 -3.70
N ARG A 301 -1.13 0.24 -4.59
CA ARG A 301 -0.20 1.33 -4.25
C ARG A 301 -0.89 2.63 -3.84
N TYR A 302 -2.12 2.85 -4.32
CA TYR A 302 -2.93 4.00 -3.94
C TYR A 302 -4.34 3.56 -3.60
N ALA A 303 -4.88 4.05 -2.49
CA ALA A 303 -6.24 3.77 -2.08
C ALA A 303 -6.99 5.06 -1.75
N VAL A 304 -8.28 5.09 -2.08
CA VAL A 304 -9.19 6.14 -1.66
C VAL A 304 -9.64 5.86 -0.23
N ALA A 305 -9.47 6.85 0.63
CA ALA A 305 -9.81 6.80 2.04
C ALA A 305 -10.94 7.77 2.36
N SER A 306 -11.89 7.37 3.20
CA SER A 306 -12.80 8.35 3.80
C SER A 306 -12.05 9.16 4.85
N ALA A 307 -12.24 10.48 4.87
CA ALA A 307 -11.68 11.34 5.92
C ALA A 307 -12.15 10.91 7.34
N ARG A 308 -13.34 10.29 7.46
CA ARG A 308 -13.92 9.85 8.74
C ARG A 308 -13.28 8.59 9.33
N THR A 309 -12.59 7.80 8.51
CA THR A 309 -11.90 6.56 8.94
C THR A 309 -10.38 6.68 8.81
N THR A 310 -9.90 7.91 8.66
CA THR A 310 -8.48 8.25 8.50
C THR A 310 -8.00 9.05 9.71
N THR A 311 -6.80 8.75 10.19
CA THR A 311 -6.16 9.46 11.30
C THR A 311 -4.82 10.01 10.83
N LYS A 312 -4.60 11.32 11.02
CA LYS A 312 -3.31 11.98 10.78
C LYS A 312 -2.28 11.52 11.81
N LEU A 313 -1.10 11.13 11.35
CA LEU A 313 -0.02 10.61 12.17
C LEU A 313 1.04 11.69 12.45
N PRO A 314 1.47 11.86 13.72
CA PRO A 314 2.67 12.60 14.03
C PRO A 314 3.93 11.99 13.40
N SER A 315 4.96 12.81 13.17
CA SER A 315 6.19 12.37 12.46
C SER A 315 6.95 11.23 13.17
N ASN A 316 6.79 11.09 14.50
CA ASN A 316 7.45 10.06 15.30
C ASN A 316 6.71 8.71 15.33
N ILE A 317 5.50 8.60 14.79
CA ILE A 317 4.75 7.34 14.78
C ILE A 317 5.13 6.52 13.55
N ALA A 318 5.50 5.27 13.75
CA ALA A 318 5.82 4.35 12.66
C ALA A 318 4.54 3.93 11.91
N LEU A 319 4.59 3.94 10.57
CA LEU A 319 3.43 3.63 9.72
C LEU A 319 2.95 2.19 9.91
N ASP A 320 3.88 1.24 10.07
CA ASP A 320 3.58 -0.18 10.23
C ASP A 320 2.84 -0.49 11.54
N THR A 321 3.22 0.19 12.61
CA THR A 321 2.55 0.14 13.90
C THR A 321 1.12 0.68 13.77
N ALA A 322 0.94 1.87 13.19
CA ALA A 322 -0.39 2.44 12.99
C ALA A 322 -1.29 1.54 12.11
N ALA A 323 -0.79 1.08 10.96
CA ALA A 323 -1.51 0.20 10.04
C ALA A 323 -1.92 -1.12 10.71
N SER A 324 -1.09 -1.68 11.60
CA SER A 324 -1.38 -2.92 12.33
C SER A 324 -2.61 -2.82 13.24
N LEU A 325 -2.89 -1.62 13.75
CA LEU A 325 -3.90 -1.34 14.76
C LEU A 325 -5.25 -0.92 14.16
N VAL A 326 -5.22 -0.04 13.14
CA VAL A 326 -6.39 0.72 12.67
C VAL A 326 -7.60 -0.13 12.29
N GLY A 327 -7.43 -1.21 11.53
CA GLY A 327 -8.55 -2.00 11.04
C GLY A 327 -9.26 -2.81 12.12
N ASN A 328 -8.55 -3.22 13.18
CA ASN A 328 -9.18 -3.98 14.28
C ASN A 328 -9.78 -3.02 15.32
N LEU A 329 -9.27 -1.79 15.39
CA LEU A 329 -9.75 -0.78 16.30
C LEU A 329 -11.25 -0.51 16.14
N ALA A 330 -11.74 -0.43 14.90
CA ALA A 330 -13.16 -0.18 14.61
C ALA A 330 -14.10 -1.23 15.23
N THR A 331 -13.62 -2.45 15.52
CA THR A 331 -14.42 -3.48 16.18
C THR A 331 -14.74 -3.12 17.63
N LEU A 332 -13.82 -2.44 18.33
CA LEU A 332 -13.92 -2.20 19.77
C LEU A 332 -15.05 -1.23 20.12
N PRO A 333 -15.12 0.00 19.58
CA PRO A 333 -16.20 0.93 19.90
C PRO A 333 -17.58 0.42 19.47
N ALA A 334 -17.67 -0.29 18.34
CA ALA A 334 -18.94 -0.90 17.93
C ALA A 334 -19.43 -1.96 18.93
N LEU A 335 -18.55 -2.87 19.34
CA LEU A 335 -18.92 -3.92 20.28
C LEU A 335 -19.16 -3.33 21.69
N PHE A 336 -18.21 -2.59 22.23
CA PHE A 336 -18.24 -2.16 23.61
C PHE A 336 -19.16 -0.96 23.85
N ASN A 337 -19.19 0.02 22.95
CA ASN A 337 -19.93 1.26 23.19
C ASN A 337 -21.25 1.30 22.42
N ALA A 338 -21.25 1.01 21.11
CA ALA A 338 -22.50 1.04 20.33
C ALA A 338 -23.46 -0.08 20.76
N THR A 339 -22.95 -1.29 20.97
CA THR A 339 -23.77 -2.47 21.33
C THR A 339 -23.96 -2.61 22.83
N LEU A 340 -22.85 -2.69 23.59
CA LEU A 340 -22.86 -3.00 25.02
C LEU A 340 -23.04 -1.78 25.95
N LYS A 341 -23.05 -0.56 25.39
CA LYS A 341 -23.22 0.70 26.13
C LYS A 341 -22.23 0.86 27.31
N LEU A 342 -21.00 0.37 27.12
CA LEU A 342 -19.91 0.53 28.07
C LEU A 342 -19.35 1.95 28.05
N ALA A 343 -18.63 2.30 29.13
CA ALA A 343 -17.86 3.52 29.18
C ALA A 343 -16.72 3.46 28.14
N THR A 344 -16.43 4.60 27.52
CA THR A 344 -15.24 4.79 26.69
C THR A 344 -14.02 5.07 27.56
N PRO A 345 -12.80 4.71 27.12
CA PRO A 345 -11.57 5.23 27.68
C PRO A 345 -11.56 6.76 27.74
N ASP A 346 -11.05 7.30 28.85
CA ASP A 346 -10.62 8.68 28.98
C ASP A 346 -9.09 8.65 29.12
N LEU A 347 -8.37 9.14 28.12
CA LEU A 347 -6.91 9.11 28.10
C LEU A 347 -6.28 10.33 28.79
N GLU A 348 -7.10 11.30 29.20
CA GLU A 348 -6.65 12.47 29.96
C GLU A 348 -6.77 12.24 31.47
N ASN A 349 -7.72 11.40 31.88
CA ASN A 349 -7.97 11.08 33.28
C ASN A 349 -7.87 9.58 33.55
N LEU A 350 -7.17 9.19 34.63
CA LEU A 350 -7.13 7.79 35.06
C LEU A 350 -8.54 7.30 35.41
N ALA A 351 -9.07 6.40 34.57
CA ALA A 351 -10.34 5.76 34.83
C ALA A 351 -10.32 5.01 36.17
N GLN A 352 -11.35 5.24 36.97
CA GLN A 352 -11.51 4.52 38.24
C GLN A 352 -12.11 3.14 37.98
N PRO A 353 -11.73 2.11 38.76
CA PRO A 353 -12.35 0.79 38.67
C PRO A 353 -13.87 0.89 38.79
N ASN A 354 -14.59 0.41 37.76
CA ASN A 354 -16.05 0.50 37.70
C ASN A 354 -16.75 -0.72 38.34
N GLY A 355 -15.98 -1.68 38.86
CA GLY A 355 -16.45 -2.88 39.54
C GLY A 355 -16.97 -3.98 38.61
N LYS A 356 -16.94 -3.79 37.29
CA LYS A 356 -17.38 -4.79 36.31
C LYS A 356 -16.21 -5.60 35.79
N LYS A 357 -16.44 -6.90 35.60
CA LYS A 357 -15.44 -7.87 35.14
C LYS A 357 -15.78 -8.41 33.76
N ILE A 358 -14.81 -8.40 32.86
CA ILE A 358 -14.98 -8.81 31.47
C ILE A 358 -13.99 -9.93 31.13
N LEU A 359 -14.49 -10.98 30.49
CA LEU A 359 -13.66 -12.02 29.89
C LEU A 359 -13.42 -11.71 28.42
N ILE A 360 -12.15 -11.57 28.04
CA ILE A 360 -11.70 -11.56 26.64
C ILE A 360 -10.99 -12.89 26.34
N TYR A 361 -11.66 -13.81 25.66
CA TYR A 361 -11.01 -15.05 25.24
C TYR A 361 -10.11 -14.78 24.02
N GLY A 362 -8.81 -15.08 24.15
CA GLY A 362 -7.80 -14.89 23.09
C GLY A 362 -7.08 -13.53 23.11
N GLY A 363 -6.50 -13.14 24.26
CA GLY A 363 -5.83 -11.85 24.47
C GLY A 363 -4.58 -11.56 23.61
N THR A 364 -4.08 -12.54 22.85
CA THR A 364 -2.99 -12.35 21.86
C THR A 364 -3.48 -12.19 20.43
N SER A 365 -4.78 -12.26 20.17
CA SER A 365 -5.32 -11.90 18.86
C SER A 365 -5.21 -10.38 18.68
N SER A 366 -5.20 -9.88 17.43
CA SER A 366 -5.12 -8.43 17.20
C SER A 366 -6.31 -7.67 17.79
N VAL A 367 -7.51 -8.28 17.80
CA VAL A 367 -8.68 -7.68 18.47
C VAL A 367 -8.60 -7.89 19.98
N GLY A 368 -8.23 -9.08 20.46
CA GLY A 368 -8.17 -9.39 21.89
C GLY A 368 -7.16 -8.55 22.65
N SER A 369 -5.96 -8.37 22.10
CA SER A 369 -4.93 -7.50 22.69
C SER A 369 -5.37 -6.05 22.77
N LEU A 370 -6.05 -5.53 21.75
CA LEU A 370 -6.62 -4.18 21.78
C LEU A 370 -7.78 -4.10 22.78
N SER A 371 -8.65 -5.10 22.84
CA SER A 371 -9.81 -5.13 23.75
C SER A 371 -9.38 -5.12 25.22
N VAL A 372 -8.32 -5.87 25.57
CA VAL A 372 -7.76 -5.84 26.94
C VAL A 372 -7.33 -4.42 27.30
N GLN A 373 -6.56 -3.76 26.44
CA GLN A 373 -6.08 -2.40 26.69
C GLN A 373 -7.24 -1.40 26.78
N TYR A 374 -8.16 -1.43 25.82
CA TYR A 374 -9.30 -0.53 25.74
C TYR A 374 -10.20 -0.63 26.98
N LEU A 375 -10.52 -1.84 27.42
CA LEU A 375 -11.40 -2.05 28.57
C LEU A 375 -10.68 -1.71 29.88
N THR A 376 -9.40 -2.05 30.03
CA THR A 376 -8.62 -1.65 31.22
C THR A 376 -8.50 -0.12 31.30
N GLN A 377 -8.26 0.57 30.17
CA GLN A 377 -8.23 2.04 30.11
C GLN A 377 -9.59 2.68 30.45
N ALA A 378 -10.70 1.96 30.25
CA ALA A 378 -12.04 2.38 30.67
C ALA A 378 -12.43 1.93 32.09
N GLY A 379 -11.49 1.38 32.86
CA GLY A 379 -11.67 1.02 34.28
C GLY A 379 -12.35 -0.34 34.53
N TYR A 380 -12.42 -1.22 33.52
CA TYR A 380 -12.95 -2.58 33.67
C TYR A 380 -11.86 -3.55 34.18
N ASP A 381 -12.29 -4.55 34.96
CA ASP A 381 -11.43 -5.67 35.37
C ASP A 381 -11.40 -6.73 34.26
N VAL A 382 -10.28 -6.89 33.57
CA VAL A 382 -10.19 -7.77 32.40
C VAL A 382 -9.46 -9.07 32.72
N VAL A 383 -10.17 -10.19 32.56
CA VAL A 383 -9.59 -11.55 32.53
C VAL A 383 -9.44 -11.97 31.07
N THR A 384 -8.35 -12.66 30.75
CA THR A 384 -8.10 -13.10 29.37
C THR A 384 -7.41 -14.45 29.31
N THR A 385 -7.44 -15.06 28.14
CA THR A 385 -6.70 -16.30 27.85
C THR A 385 -5.61 -16.10 26.83
N THR A 386 -4.50 -16.84 26.95
CA THR A 386 -3.44 -16.88 25.95
C THR A 386 -2.65 -18.19 26.05
N SER A 387 -1.69 -18.42 25.14
CA SER A 387 -0.73 -19.51 25.27
C SER A 387 0.45 -19.06 26.15
N PRO A 388 1.14 -19.97 26.88
CA PRO A 388 2.08 -19.59 27.95
C PRO A 388 3.23 -18.70 27.47
N GLN A 389 3.69 -18.93 26.24
CA GLN A 389 4.77 -18.15 25.63
C GLN A 389 4.45 -16.66 25.44
N HIS A 390 3.18 -16.28 25.48
CA HIS A 390 2.73 -14.89 25.33
C HIS A 390 2.12 -14.30 26.61
N GLU A 391 2.18 -15.02 27.74
CA GLU A 391 1.60 -14.57 29.01
C GLU A 391 2.15 -13.20 29.43
N ALA A 392 3.47 -13.02 29.36
CA ALA A 392 4.12 -11.75 29.70
C ALA A 392 3.67 -10.59 28.79
N PHE A 393 3.46 -10.86 27.50
CA PHE A 393 2.95 -9.88 26.54
C PHE A 393 1.52 -9.46 26.88
N VAL A 394 0.64 -10.40 27.26
CA VAL A 394 -0.76 -10.09 27.56
C VAL A 394 -0.90 -9.43 28.94
N ALA A 395 -0.11 -9.85 29.93
CA ALA A 395 -0.13 -9.26 31.27
C ALA A 395 0.20 -7.75 31.22
N ARG A 396 1.18 -7.33 30.41
CA ARG A 396 1.52 -5.91 30.24
C ARG A 396 0.43 -5.07 29.56
N LEU A 397 -0.58 -5.69 28.95
CA LEU A 397 -1.72 -4.99 28.35
C LEU A 397 -2.73 -4.51 29.40
N GLY A 398 -2.58 -4.96 30.67
CA GLY A 398 -3.45 -4.56 31.77
C GLY A 398 -4.52 -5.59 32.14
N ALA A 399 -4.38 -6.84 31.71
CA ALA A 399 -5.22 -7.93 32.21
C ALA A 399 -4.92 -8.23 33.69
N SER A 400 -5.95 -8.37 34.52
CA SER A 400 -5.81 -8.72 35.94
C SER A 400 -5.52 -10.19 36.16
N LYS A 401 -5.96 -11.04 35.22
CA LYS A 401 -5.72 -12.48 35.22
C LYS A 401 -5.55 -12.98 33.80
N VAL A 402 -4.49 -13.75 33.60
CA VAL A 402 -4.21 -14.47 32.36
C VAL A 402 -4.30 -15.97 32.62
N ILE A 403 -5.03 -16.68 31.77
CA ILE A 403 -5.26 -18.14 31.85
C ILE A 403 -4.68 -18.82 30.60
N ASP A 404 -3.96 -19.93 30.81
CA ASP A 404 -3.44 -20.74 29.71
C ASP A 404 -4.55 -21.53 29.03
N HIS A 405 -4.86 -21.18 27.77
CA HIS A 405 -5.86 -21.90 26.98
C HIS A 405 -5.35 -23.19 26.31
N ARG A 406 -4.06 -23.53 26.44
CA ARG A 406 -3.50 -24.80 25.92
C ARG A 406 -3.73 -25.98 26.85
N GLN A 407 -4.28 -25.72 28.04
CA GLN A 407 -4.73 -26.74 28.96
C GLN A 407 -5.96 -27.49 28.43
N SER A 408 -6.38 -28.55 29.14
CA SER A 408 -7.59 -29.28 28.76
C SER A 408 -8.83 -28.39 28.86
N PHE A 409 -9.84 -28.65 28.03
CA PHE A 409 -11.11 -27.92 28.02
C PHE A 409 -11.68 -27.72 29.43
N ASP A 410 -11.80 -28.80 30.21
CA ASP A 410 -12.38 -28.75 31.56
C ASP A 410 -11.53 -27.93 32.53
N THR A 411 -10.19 -27.97 32.36
CA THR A 411 -9.27 -27.16 33.17
C THR A 411 -9.47 -25.68 32.89
N VAL A 412 -9.54 -25.28 31.62
CA VAL A 412 -9.72 -23.87 31.24
C VAL A 412 -11.07 -23.36 31.73
N VAL A 413 -12.15 -24.13 31.55
CA VAL A 413 -13.48 -23.76 32.10
C VAL A 413 -13.41 -23.59 33.62
N LYS A 414 -12.82 -24.55 34.33
CA LYS A 414 -12.70 -24.49 35.80
C LYS A 414 -11.93 -23.27 36.27
N GLU A 415 -10.82 -22.92 35.61
CA GLU A 415 -10.02 -21.74 35.96
C GLU A 415 -10.76 -20.44 35.68
N LEU A 416 -11.46 -20.35 34.54
CA LEU A 416 -12.27 -19.18 34.21
C LEU A 416 -13.43 -18.99 35.18
N VAL A 417 -14.11 -20.07 35.57
CA VAL A 417 -15.17 -20.02 36.59
C VAL A 417 -14.60 -19.64 37.97
N ALA A 418 -13.42 -20.17 38.34
CA ALA A 418 -12.76 -19.84 39.59
C ALA A 418 -12.27 -18.38 39.66
N ALA A 419 -12.01 -17.74 38.51
CA ALA A 419 -11.65 -16.33 38.42
C ALA A 419 -12.85 -15.37 38.67
N GLY A 420 -14.07 -15.91 38.75
CA GLY A 420 -15.28 -15.21 39.18
C GLY A 420 -16.36 -15.14 38.10
N THR A 421 -17.40 -14.36 38.38
CA THR A 421 -18.49 -14.08 37.42
C THR A 421 -18.11 -12.94 36.50
N TYR A 422 -18.54 -13.03 35.24
CA TYR A 422 -18.30 -12.03 34.21
C TYR A 422 -19.58 -11.30 33.84
N ASP A 423 -19.50 -9.97 33.78
CA ASP A 423 -20.58 -9.14 33.24
C ASP A 423 -20.69 -9.33 31.72
N ILE A 424 -19.55 -9.48 31.05
CA ILE A 424 -19.45 -9.65 29.59
C ILE A 424 -18.40 -10.70 29.26
N VAL A 425 -18.71 -11.55 28.28
CA VAL A 425 -17.79 -12.53 27.70
C VAL A 425 -17.66 -12.28 26.19
N VAL A 426 -16.45 -11.99 25.75
CA VAL A 426 -16.11 -11.81 24.32
C VAL A 426 -15.14 -12.90 23.88
N ASP A 427 -15.49 -13.59 22.81
CA ASP A 427 -14.63 -14.59 22.17
C ASP A 427 -14.04 -14.05 20.87
N THR A 428 -12.75 -13.69 20.92
CA THR A 428 -12.03 -13.15 19.77
C THR A 428 -11.51 -14.20 18.79
N ILE A 429 -11.66 -15.49 19.13
CA ILE A 429 -11.31 -16.62 18.27
C ILE A 429 -12.55 -17.06 17.50
N SER A 430 -13.69 -17.16 18.21
CA SER A 430 -15.00 -17.53 17.66
C SER A 430 -14.99 -18.88 16.93
N SER A 431 -14.17 -19.83 17.39
CA SER A 431 -14.25 -21.21 16.90
C SER A 431 -15.40 -21.93 17.61
N MET A 432 -15.87 -23.04 17.04
CA MET A 432 -16.91 -23.85 17.70
C MET A 432 -16.47 -24.30 19.10
N GLU A 433 -15.19 -24.60 19.28
CA GLU A 433 -14.63 -25.04 20.56
C GLU A 433 -14.61 -23.92 21.59
N THR A 434 -14.13 -22.72 21.22
CA THR A 434 -14.04 -21.59 22.15
C THR A 434 -15.41 -21.02 22.50
N VAL A 435 -16.35 -21.03 21.55
CA VAL A 435 -17.75 -20.66 21.81
C VAL A 435 -18.39 -21.63 22.80
N ARG A 436 -18.18 -22.94 22.64
CA ARG A 436 -18.67 -23.94 23.61
C ARG A 436 -18.03 -23.75 24.98
N LEU A 437 -16.72 -23.52 25.03
CA LEU A 437 -15.97 -23.28 26.26
C LEU A 437 -16.52 -22.10 27.04
N ASN A 438 -16.66 -20.96 26.38
CA ASN A 438 -17.22 -19.75 26.99
C ASN A 438 -18.69 -19.94 27.38
N GLY A 439 -19.42 -20.82 26.67
CA GLY A 439 -20.77 -21.22 27.06
C GLY A 439 -20.83 -21.97 28.38
N GLU A 440 -19.91 -22.91 28.63
CA GLU A 440 -19.84 -23.61 29.94
C GLU A 440 -19.49 -22.64 31.08
N VAL A 441 -18.62 -21.66 30.82
CA VAL A 441 -18.30 -20.60 31.78
C VAL A 441 -19.55 -19.79 32.14
N LEU A 442 -20.32 -19.36 31.14
CA LEU A 442 -21.57 -18.63 31.37
C LEU A 442 -22.65 -19.49 32.05
N ALA A 443 -22.76 -20.77 31.67
CA ALA A 443 -23.70 -21.70 32.30
C ALA A 443 -23.43 -21.86 33.79
N ALA A 444 -22.16 -21.93 34.19
CA ALA A 444 -21.74 -22.03 35.58
C ALA A 444 -22.14 -20.81 36.44
N GLN A 445 -22.32 -19.63 35.84
CA GLN A 445 -22.83 -18.42 36.51
C GLN A 445 -24.34 -18.17 36.30
N GLY A 446 -25.08 -19.12 35.71
CA GLY A 446 -26.54 -19.04 35.53
C GLY A 446 -27.01 -18.58 34.14
N GLY A 447 -26.12 -18.54 33.15
CA GLY A 447 -26.42 -18.16 31.77
C GLY A 447 -25.80 -16.81 31.37
N GLY A 448 -26.12 -16.37 30.15
CA GLY A 448 -25.62 -15.09 29.61
C GLY A 448 -25.49 -15.07 28.10
N GLN A 449 -24.74 -14.10 27.59
CA GLN A 449 -24.49 -13.92 26.17
C GLN A 449 -22.99 -13.87 25.87
N ILE A 450 -22.56 -14.62 24.86
CA ILE A 450 -21.20 -14.59 24.32
C ILE A 450 -21.18 -13.68 23.09
N TYR A 451 -20.29 -12.69 23.07
CA TYR A 451 -20.08 -11.85 21.89
C TYR A 451 -18.92 -12.39 21.06
N THR A 452 -19.15 -12.57 19.76
CA THR A 452 -18.20 -13.23 18.85
C THR A 452 -17.82 -12.34 17.69
N LEU A 453 -16.67 -12.59 17.05
CA LEU A 453 -16.17 -11.85 15.88
C LEU A 453 -16.50 -12.54 14.55
N GLN A 454 -17.16 -13.69 14.60
CA GLN A 454 -17.60 -14.45 13.43
C GLN A 454 -19.04 -14.93 13.65
N PRO A 455 -19.82 -15.17 12.58
CA PRO A 455 -21.13 -15.82 12.71
C PRO A 455 -20.96 -17.33 13.02
N PRO A 456 -22.03 -18.03 13.41
CA PRO A 456 -22.04 -19.49 13.42
C PRO A 456 -21.90 -20.04 11.99
N PHE A 457 -21.02 -21.03 11.82
CA PHE A 457 -20.79 -21.71 10.52
C PHE A 457 -21.61 -23.01 10.37
N GLY A 458 -22.68 -23.15 11.16
CA GLY A 458 -23.53 -24.34 11.21
C GLY A 458 -24.37 -24.38 12.49
N PRO A 459 -25.12 -25.47 12.73
CA PRO A 459 -25.84 -25.67 13.98
C PRO A 459 -24.89 -25.60 15.19
N GLU A 460 -25.28 -24.86 16.21
CA GLU A 460 -24.54 -24.76 17.47
C GLU A 460 -25.41 -25.24 18.62
N THR A 461 -24.81 -26.00 19.53
CA THR A 461 -25.44 -26.42 20.78
C THR A 461 -24.77 -25.67 21.92
N LEU A 462 -25.51 -24.75 22.52
CA LEU A 462 -25.07 -23.98 23.69
C LEU A 462 -25.80 -24.48 24.95
N PRO A 463 -25.19 -24.35 26.15
CA PRO A 463 -25.87 -24.66 27.39
C PRO A 463 -27.17 -23.87 27.58
N SER A 464 -28.08 -24.39 28.40
CA SER A 464 -29.34 -23.70 28.71
C SER A 464 -29.08 -22.31 29.31
N GLY A 465 -29.82 -21.30 28.84
CA GLY A 465 -29.65 -19.91 29.29
C GLY A 465 -28.46 -19.18 28.66
N VAL A 466 -27.69 -19.83 27.77
CA VAL A 466 -26.58 -19.20 27.04
C VAL A 466 -27.00 -18.88 25.61
N THR A 467 -26.67 -17.67 25.17
CA THR A 467 -26.87 -17.23 23.78
C THR A 467 -25.58 -16.70 23.18
N ARG A 468 -25.54 -16.61 21.85
CA ARG A 468 -24.45 -15.99 21.09
C ARG A 468 -24.95 -14.74 20.40
N ALA A 469 -24.13 -13.69 20.42
CA ALA A 469 -24.29 -12.49 19.63
C ALA A 469 -23.14 -12.34 18.63
N PHE A 470 -23.48 -11.98 17.41
CA PHE A 470 -22.55 -11.58 16.36
C PHE A 470 -23.20 -10.49 15.53
N GLU A 471 -22.43 -9.46 15.23
CA GLU A 471 -22.71 -8.48 14.18
C GLU A 471 -21.43 -8.26 13.38
N SER A 472 -21.56 -7.70 12.19
CA SER A 472 -20.40 -7.13 11.49
C SER A 472 -19.99 -5.83 12.20
N TRP A 473 -19.20 -5.93 13.26
CA TRP A 473 -18.92 -4.81 14.17
C TRP A 473 -18.36 -3.57 13.47
N SER A 474 -17.44 -3.74 12.50
CA SER A 474 -16.92 -2.60 11.73
C SER A 474 -18.00 -1.95 10.85
N LEU A 475 -18.90 -2.75 10.25
CA LEU A 475 -20.04 -2.25 9.49
C LEU A 475 -21.04 -1.53 10.41
N LEU A 476 -21.24 -2.05 11.62
CA LEU A 476 -22.09 -1.41 12.63
C LEU A 476 -21.56 -0.03 13.02
N LEU A 477 -20.23 0.11 13.22
CA LEU A 477 -19.62 1.41 13.54
C LEU A 477 -19.81 2.42 12.40
N GLY A 478 -19.78 1.97 11.15
CA GLY A 478 -19.95 2.82 9.97
C GLY A 478 -21.38 3.32 9.72
N LYS A 479 -22.37 2.88 10.49
CA LYS A 479 -23.75 3.39 10.36
C LYS A 479 -23.85 4.84 10.83
N GLU A 480 -24.73 5.61 10.19
CA GLU A 480 -24.90 7.04 10.48
C GLU A 480 -25.31 7.31 11.94
N GLU A 481 -26.10 6.42 12.55
CA GLU A 481 -26.47 6.49 13.98
C GLU A 481 -25.26 6.44 14.93
N ASN A 482 -24.11 5.95 14.46
CA ASN A 482 -22.86 5.85 15.21
C ASN A 482 -21.81 6.89 14.74
N ALA A 483 -22.17 7.88 13.93
CA ALA A 483 -21.22 8.84 13.35
C ALA A 483 -20.37 9.58 14.40
N GLN A 484 -20.94 9.95 15.54
CA GLN A 484 -20.19 10.58 16.64
C GLN A 484 -19.17 9.61 17.28
N LEU A 485 -19.53 8.34 17.41
CA LEU A 485 -18.63 7.32 17.95
C LEU A 485 -17.52 6.98 16.96
N LEU A 486 -17.83 6.95 15.66
CA LEU A 486 -16.85 6.79 14.59
C LEU A 486 -15.83 7.93 14.62
N GLU A 487 -16.29 9.18 14.67
CA GLU A 487 -15.44 10.37 14.76
C GLU A 487 -14.57 10.34 16.02
N TRP A 488 -15.16 10.04 17.18
CA TRP A 488 -14.42 9.88 18.43
C TRP A 488 -13.34 8.78 18.32
N THR A 489 -13.64 7.68 17.63
CA THR A 489 -12.71 6.56 17.45
C THR A 489 -11.44 6.99 16.71
N PHE A 490 -11.58 7.60 15.54
CA PHE A 490 -10.45 7.90 14.65
C PHE A 490 -9.79 9.25 14.94
N SER A 491 -10.57 10.28 15.23
CA SER A 491 -10.06 11.65 15.39
C SER A 491 -9.65 11.98 16.82
N THR A 492 -10.20 11.26 17.82
CA THR A 492 -9.91 11.49 19.25
C THR A 492 -9.11 10.33 19.84
N TYR A 493 -9.74 9.20 20.11
CA TYR A 493 -9.14 8.09 20.85
C TYR A 493 -7.89 7.55 20.16
N PHE A 494 -7.99 7.15 18.89
CA PHE A 494 -6.84 6.55 18.20
C PHE A 494 -5.67 7.52 18.06
N ARG A 495 -5.97 8.76 17.68
CA ARG A 495 -4.98 9.83 17.56
C ARG A 495 -4.25 10.07 18.88
N GLN A 496 -4.97 10.22 19.98
CA GLN A 496 -4.39 10.43 21.31
C GLN A 496 -3.58 9.20 21.75
N ALA A 497 -4.14 8.00 21.57
CA ALA A 497 -3.50 6.77 22.01
C ALA A 497 -2.19 6.47 21.26
N LEU A 498 -2.14 6.80 19.96
CA LEU A 498 -0.90 6.77 19.18
C LEU A 498 0.09 7.85 19.66
N ALA A 499 -0.37 9.09 19.85
CA ALA A 499 0.50 10.18 20.27
C ALA A 499 1.13 9.97 21.65
N GLN A 500 0.44 9.27 22.54
CA GLN A 500 0.93 8.91 23.88
C GLN A 500 1.72 7.59 23.92
N ASP A 501 1.82 6.87 22.80
CA ASP A 501 2.47 5.55 22.70
C ASP A 501 1.93 4.51 23.71
N ILE A 502 0.61 4.53 23.95
CA ILE A 502 -0.04 3.65 24.93
C ILE A 502 -0.66 2.39 24.33
N LEU A 503 -0.84 2.35 23.00
CA LEU A 503 -1.33 1.15 22.31
C LEU A 503 -0.17 0.25 21.94
N ILE A 504 -0.08 -0.87 22.63
CA ILE A 504 0.92 -1.90 22.40
C ILE A 504 0.41 -2.83 21.28
N PRO A 505 1.02 -2.84 20.08
CA PRO A 505 0.64 -3.78 19.04
C PRO A 505 1.16 -5.18 19.36
N VAL A 506 0.55 -6.20 18.74
CA VAL A 506 1.19 -7.51 18.58
C VAL A 506 2.45 -7.39 17.72
N SER A 507 3.33 -8.39 17.73
CA SER A 507 4.58 -8.33 16.95
C SER A 507 4.29 -8.12 15.46
N LEU A 508 5.09 -7.29 14.79
CA LEU A 508 4.95 -7.08 13.35
C LEU A 508 5.82 -8.06 12.59
N ARG A 509 5.24 -8.73 11.60
CA ARG A 509 5.96 -9.58 10.66
C ARG A 509 5.87 -8.96 9.28
N LYS A 510 7.01 -8.46 8.79
CA LYS A 510 7.13 -7.96 7.43
C LYS A 510 7.09 -9.12 6.44
N ILE A 511 6.26 -9.01 5.43
CA ILE A 511 6.18 -9.93 4.30
C ILE A 511 6.94 -9.32 3.12
N PRO A 512 7.93 -10.02 2.56
CA PRO A 512 8.70 -9.52 1.42
C PRO A 512 7.93 -9.66 0.10
N GLY A 513 8.44 -8.98 -0.93
CA GLY A 513 7.93 -9.05 -2.32
C GLY A 513 6.66 -8.25 -2.59
N GLY A 514 6.39 -7.25 -1.75
CA GLY A 514 5.29 -6.29 -1.88
C GLY A 514 3.94 -6.89 -2.29
N LEU A 515 3.33 -6.34 -3.34
CA LEU A 515 2.02 -6.81 -3.81
C LEU A 515 2.04 -8.27 -4.26
N ALA A 516 3.16 -8.78 -4.80
CA ALA A 516 3.29 -10.16 -5.21
C ALA A 516 3.37 -11.13 -4.00
N GLY A 517 3.82 -10.63 -2.84
CA GLY A 517 3.86 -11.38 -1.58
C GLY A 517 2.49 -11.64 -0.93
N LEU A 518 1.43 -10.95 -1.38
CA LEU A 518 0.10 -11.00 -0.77
C LEU A 518 -0.52 -12.40 -0.75
N ASP A 519 -0.47 -13.15 -1.86
CA ASP A 519 -1.14 -14.46 -1.93
C ASP A 519 -0.55 -15.46 -0.92
N GLY A 520 0.79 -15.43 -0.76
CA GLY A 520 1.51 -16.20 0.24
C GLY A 520 1.15 -15.77 1.67
N ALA A 521 1.06 -14.46 1.93
CA ALA A 521 0.66 -13.91 3.22
C ALA A 521 -0.77 -14.29 3.62
N LEU A 522 -1.72 -14.23 2.67
CA LEU A 522 -3.11 -14.65 2.89
C LEU A 522 -3.18 -16.15 3.20
N SER A 523 -2.39 -16.96 2.50
CA SER A 523 -2.28 -18.41 2.77
C SER A 523 -1.68 -18.70 4.14
N LEU A 524 -0.71 -17.89 4.59
CA LEU A 524 -0.16 -17.96 5.94
C LEU A 524 -1.22 -17.60 7.00
N LEU A 525 -2.00 -16.54 6.79
CA LEU A 525 -3.09 -16.18 7.69
C LEU A 525 -4.17 -17.25 7.81
N MET A 526 -4.49 -17.95 6.72
CA MET A 526 -5.43 -19.09 6.74
C MET A 526 -4.93 -20.25 7.61
N LYS A 527 -3.61 -20.45 7.72
CA LYS A 527 -3.00 -21.45 8.62
C LYS A 527 -2.98 -20.98 10.08
N GLY A 528 -3.06 -19.67 10.30
CA GLY A 528 -2.96 -19.03 11.60
C GLY A 528 -1.55 -18.51 11.89
N VAL A 529 -1.51 -17.37 12.57
CA VAL A 529 -0.29 -16.74 13.09
C VAL A 529 -0.45 -16.54 14.60
N SER A 530 0.67 -16.41 15.33
CA SER A 530 0.64 -16.36 16.80
C SER A 530 1.30 -15.09 17.31
N ASN A 531 0.50 -14.17 17.87
CA ASN A 531 0.97 -12.87 18.34
C ASN A 531 1.72 -12.07 17.25
N GLU A 532 1.26 -12.20 16.01
CA GLU A 532 1.84 -11.52 14.86
C GLU A 532 0.76 -10.80 14.05
N LYS A 533 1.10 -9.61 13.54
CA LYS A 533 0.39 -8.94 12.46
C LYS A 533 1.27 -8.96 11.22
N LEU A 534 0.72 -9.41 10.09
CA LEU A 534 1.42 -9.35 8.83
C LEU A 534 1.29 -7.96 8.23
N VAL A 535 2.42 -7.37 7.84
CA VAL A 535 2.52 -6.08 7.16
C VAL A 535 3.42 -6.20 5.95
N LEU A 536 3.22 -5.38 4.92
CA LEU A 536 4.09 -5.31 3.75
C LEU A 536 4.16 -3.89 3.20
N ASP A 537 5.21 -3.64 2.42
CA ASP A 537 5.39 -2.44 1.61
C ASP A 537 4.95 -2.74 0.16
N PRO A 538 3.92 -2.09 -0.40
CA PRO A 538 3.46 -2.35 -1.77
C PRO A 538 4.42 -1.89 -2.88
N TRP A 539 5.55 -1.26 -2.50
CA TRP A 539 6.59 -0.77 -3.42
C TRP A 539 7.82 -1.69 -3.51
N GLU A 540 7.95 -2.66 -2.60
CA GLU A 540 8.90 -3.77 -2.71
C GLU A 540 8.53 -4.71 -3.86
#